data_AF-A0A2S9G655-F1
#
_entry.id   AF-A0A2S9G655-F1
#
_cell.length_a   1.000
_cell.length_b   1.000
_cell.length_c   1.000
_cell.angle_alpha   90.00
_cell.angle_beta   90.00
_cell.angle_gamma   90.00
#
_symmetry.space_group_name_H-M   'P 1'
#
loop_
_entity.id
_entity.type
_entity.pdbx_description
1 polymer ?
#
loop_
_entity_poly.entity_id
_entity_poly.type
_entity_poly.pdbx_seq_one_letter_code
_entity_poly.pdbx_strand_id
1 'polypeptide(L)' 'GDYIDKAGPVVRVATDADISFSTDSDALPLAARHPRKVVELAGRYGVSSSIGRLQAALDKL' A
#
# COMPACT_ATOMS: atom_id res chain seq x y z
N GLY A 1 -5.99 -26.35 -31.48
CA GLY A 1 -5.55 -24.95 -31.42
C GLY A 1 -4.87 -24.78 -30.10
N ASP A 2 -3.58 -24.49 -30.10
CA ASP A 2 -2.73 -24.65 -28.93
C ASP A 2 -3.03 -23.58 -27.86
N TYR A 3 -3.62 -24.04 -26.76
CA TYR A 3 -3.94 -23.20 -25.61
C TYR A 3 -2.66 -22.64 -24.95
N ILE A 4 -1.55 -23.38 -25.03
CA ILE A 4 -0.26 -22.98 -24.44
C ILE A 4 0.28 -21.73 -25.14
N ASP A 5 0.26 -21.69 -26.47
CA ASP A 5 0.77 -20.54 -27.24
C ASP A 5 -0.03 -19.27 -27.00
N LYS A 6 -1.35 -19.41 -26.80
CA LYS A 6 -2.26 -18.27 -26.54
C LYS A 6 -2.23 -17.78 -25.10
N ALA A 7 -1.84 -18.62 -24.14
CA ALA A 7 -1.84 -18.27 -22.72
C ALA A 7 -0.68 -17.33 -22.34
N GLY A 8 0.41 -17.30 -23.13
CA GLY A 8 1.63 -16.54 -22.86
C GLY A 8 1.40 -15.08 -22.40
N PRO A 9 0.63 -14.26 -23.13
CA PRO A 9 0.36 -12.86 -22.73
C PRO A 9 -0.48 -12.72 -21.45
N VAL A 10 -1.31 -13.71 -21.11
CA VAL A 10 -2.18 -13.67 -19.93
C VAL A 10 -1.42 -14.08 -18.66
N VAL A 11 -0.47 -15.00 -18.78
CA VAL A 11 0.33 -15.49 -17.63
C VAL A 11 1.55 -14.61 -17.33
N ARG A 12 2.02 -13.84 -18.30
CA ARG A 12 3.15 -12.92 -18.12
C ARG A 12 2.67 -11.64 -17.44
N VAL A 13 3.38 -11.24 -16.40
CA VAL A 13 3.19 -9.92 -15.78
C VAL A 13 3.61 -8.82 -16.76
N ALA A 14 2.84 -7.73 -16.80
CA ALA A 14 3.26 -6.53 -17.51
C ALA A 14 4.44 -5.89 -16.76
N THR A 15 5.55 -5.65 -17.45
CA THR A 15 6.77 -5.06 -16.86
C THR A 15 6.91 -3.57 -17.10
N ASP A 16 6.06 -3.00 -17.97
CA ASP A 16 6.07 -1.58 -18.36
C ASP A 16 4.65 -1.01 -18.26
N ALA A 17 3.98 -1.32 -17.14
CA ALA A 17 2.69 -0.72 -16.85
C ALA A 17 2.89 0.75 -16.49
N ASP A 18 1.98 1.62 -16.93
CA ASP A 18 1.97 3.02 -16.53
C ASP A 18 1.52 3.13 -15.06
N ILE A 19 2.49 3.22 -14.15
CA ILE A 19 2.27 3.26 -12.71
C ILE A 19 2.24 4.70 -12.20
N SER A 20 1.15 5.07 -11.52
CA SER A 20 1.03 6.33 -10.79
C SER A 20 1.21 6.14 -9.28
N PHE A 21 2.08 6.92 -8.65
CA PHE A 21 2.22 6.98 -7.19
C PHE A 21 1.24 8.00 -6.60
N SER A 22 0.68 7.68 -5.43
CA SER A 22 -0.17 8.62 -4.66
C SER A 22 0.65 9.59 -3.79
N THR A 23 1.97 9.43 -3.80
CA THR A 23 2.95 10.19 -3.03
C THR A 23 4.13 10.59 -3.92
N ASP A 24 4.93 11.55 -3.46
CA ASP A 24 6.09 12.05 -4.21
C ASP A 24 7.23 11.04 -4.34
N SER A 25 7.25 10.01 -3.49
CA SER A 25 8.21 8.90 -3.53
C SER A 25 7.63 7.64 -2.87
N ASP A 26 8.37 6.54 -2.94
CA ASP A 26 8.10 5.27 -2.28
C ASP A 26 8.64 5.18 -0.85
N ALA A 27 9.25 6.26 -0.34
CA ALA A 27 9.79 6.30 1.01
C ALA A 27 8.67 6.11 2.05
N LEU A 28 8.88 5.18 2.98
CA LEU A 28 7.95 4.91 4.07
C LEU A 28 7.94 6.08 5.07
N PRO A 29 6.79 6.75 5.30
CA PRO A 29 6.71 7.82 6.29
C PRO A 29 6.82 7.24 7.71
N LEU A 30 7.64 7.85 8.56
CA LEU A 30 7.82 7.44 9.96
C LEU A 30 6.67 7.87 10.88
N ALA A 31 5.76 8.71 10.37
CA ALA A 31 4.55 9.13 11.06
C ALA A 31 3.46 9.52 10.05
N ALA A 32 2.20 9.51 10.50
CA ALA A 32 1.08 9.93 9.67
C ALA A 32 1.21 11.40 9.22
N ARG A 33 1.16 11.66 7.90
CA ARG A 33 1.16 13.02 7.32
C ARG A 33 -0.02 13.88 7.83
N HIS A 34 -1.17 13.26 8.12
CA HIS A 34 -2.36 13.92 8.64
C HIS A 34 -2.89 13.22 9.91
N PRO A 35 -2.24 13.43 11.07
CA PRO A 35 -2.46 12.60 12.25
C PRO A 35 -3.90 12.67 12.78
N ARG A 36 -4.52 13.86 12.78
CA ARG A 36 -5.92 14.04 13.23
C ARG A 36 -6.91 13.23 12.38
N LYS A 37 -6.74 13.26 11.06
CA LYS A 37 -7.58 12.52 10.12
C LYS A 37 -7.41 11.01 10.28
N VAL A 38 -6.18 10.56 10.53
CA VAL A 38 -5.89 9.14 10.80
C VAL A 38 -6.56 8.67 12.09
N VAL A 39 -6.51 9.45 13.17
CA VAL A 39 -7.18 9.11 14.43
C VAL A 39 -8.70 9.01 14.25
N GLU A 40 -9.30 9.97 13.53
CA GLU A 40 -10.74 9.95 13.21
C GLU A 40 -11.14 8.67 12.44
N LEU A 41 -10.42 8.35 11.36
CA LEU A 41 -10.70 7.18 10.54
C LEU A 41 -10.44 5.87 11.29
N ALA A 42 -9.37 5.80 12.08
CA ALA A 42 -9.04 4.61 12.87
C ALA A 42 -10.13 4.30 13.90
N GLY A 43 -10.67 5.34 14.56
CA GLY A 43 -11.82 5.22 15.43
C GLY A 43 -13.07 4.75 14.68
N ARG A 44 -13.38 5.38 13.54
CA ARG A 44 -14.54 5.03 12.70
C ARG A 44 -14.51 3.57 12.25
N TYR A 45 -13.35 3.05 11.88
CA TYR A 45 -13.20 1.69 11.37
C TYR A 45 -12.84 0.66 12.45
N GLY A 46 -12.76 1.05 13.72
CA GLY A 46 -12.46 0.13 14.83
C GLY A 46 -11.04 -0.45 14.80
N VAL A 47 -10.09 0.24 14.16
CA VAL A 47 -8.70 -0.25 13.95
C VAL A 47 -7.64 0.53 14.73
N SER A 48 -8.04 1.34 15.72
CA SER A 48 -7.13 2.19 16.50
C SER A 48 -5.94 1.43 17.10
N SER A 49 -6.14 0.20 17.60
CA SER A 49 -5.04 -0.60 18.15
C SER A 49 -4.01 -1.01 17.09
N SER A 50 -4.46 -1.33 15.88
CA SER A 50 -3.58 -1.69 14.76
C SER A 50 -2.78 -0.48 14.27
N ILE A 51 -3.39 0.70 14.21
CA ILE A 51 -2.68 1.95 13.89
C ILE A 51 -1.64 2.29 14.97
N GLY A 52 -1.96 2.11 16.25
CA GLY A 52 -1.00 2.31 17.33
C GLY A 52 0.21 1.36 17.23
N ARG A 53 -0.02 0.09 16.92
CA ARG A 53 1.06 -0.88 16.71
C ARG A 53 1.92 -0.55 15.49
N LEU A 54 1.32 -0.02 14.42
CA LEU A 54 2.06 0.46 13.25
C LEU A 54 2.99 1.62 13.65
N GLN A 55 2.50 2.64 14.34
CA GLN A 55 3.35 3.73 14.81
C GLN A 55 4.49 3.22 15.70
N ALA A 56 4.19 2.33 16.65
CA ALA A 56 5.20 1.72 17.51
C ALA A 56 6.25 0.87 16.77
N ALA A 57 5.94 0.40 15.57
CA ALA A 57 6.90 -0.27 14.70
C ALA A 57 7.75 0.75 13.91
N LEU A 58 7.13 1.81 13.41
CA LEU A 58 7.82 2.92 12.72
C LEU A 58 8.80 3.64 13.65
N ASP A 59 8.45 3.82 14.93
CA ASP A 59 9.30 4.47 15.94
C ASP A 59 10.59 3.69 16.25
N LYS A 60 10.72 2.44 15.77
CA LYS A 60 11.89 1.56 15.97
C LYS A 60 12.81 1.47 14.75
N LEU A 61 12.46 2.14 13.66
CA LEU A 61 13.28 2.24 12.45
C LEU A 61 14.31 3.36 12.60
#